data_AF-A0A8T4DA22-F1
#
_entry.id   AF-A0A8T4DA22-F1
#
_cell.length_a   1.000
_cell.length_b   1.000
_cell.length_c   1.000
_cell.angle_alpha   90.00
_cell.angle_beta   90.00
_cell.angle_gamma   90.00
#
_symmetry.space_group_name_H-M   'P 1'
#
loop_
_entity.id
_entity.type
_entity.pdbx_description
1 polymer ?
#
loop_
_entity_poly.entity_id
_entity_poly.type
_entity_poly.pdbx_seq_one_letter_code
_entity_poly.pdbx_strand_id
1 'polypeptide(L)'
;MAEVSRAPVTRVVRGTGAEGMGEHAIRLHEPIHSPDTLRYPVEFPFEWCHKGIFIAKLEKLSEEELGELAEKNNGTKNNSICALCGESKELEYRKESGNVSHLICEDCAVRYVQKALALQSRETG
;
A
#
# COMPACT_ATOMS: atom_id res chain seq x y z
N MET A 1 -3.78 -13.88 60.01
CA MET A 1 -4.41 -12.89 59.12
C MET A 1 -4.36 -11.55 59.82
N ALA A 2 -3.45 -10.68 59.40
CA ALA A 2 -3.36 -9.28 59.82
C ALA A 2 -2.49 -8.53 58.79
N GLU A 3 -3.15 -7.61 58.11
CA GLU A 3 -2.75 -6.28 57.63
C GLU A 3 -1.28 -5.82 57.61
N VAL A 4 -1.01 -5.11 56.50
CA VAL A 4 -0.35 -3.78 56.42
C VAL A 4 1.17 -3.69 56.26
N SER A 5 1.53 -2.92 55.22
CA SER A 5 2.50 -1.81 55.21
C SER A 5 3.71 -1.89 54.28
N ARG A 6 3.86 -0.76 53.58
CA ARG A 6 4.91 -0.36 52.64
C ARG A 6 6.18 0.13 53.37
N ALA A 7 7.32 -0.11 52.69
CA ALA A 7 8.59 0.65 52.66
C ALA A 7 9.45 0.65 53.95
N PRO A 8 10.80 0.82 53.93
CA PRO A 8 11.57 1.93 53.29
C PRO A 8 12.89 1.54 52.56
N VAL A 9 13.28 2.21 51.46
CA VAL A 9 14.27 3.32 51.31
C VAL A 9 15.71 3.05 51.77
N THR A 10 16.67 3.12 50.84
CA THR A 10 18.02 3.77 50.91
C THR A 10 18.79 3.39 49.62
N ARG A 11 19.15 4.24 48.64
CA ARG A 11 19.90 5.51 48.54
C ARG A 11 21.43 5.35 48.68
N VAL A 12 22.15 5.22 47.55
CA VAL A 12 23.57 5.62 47.31
C VAL A 12 23.70 5.85 45.79
N VAL A 13 23.78 7.05 45.20
CA VAL A 13 24.82 8.11 45.17
C VAL A 13 26.08 7.77 44.33
N ARG A 14 26.13 8.39 43.13
CA ARG A 14 27.27 8.98 42.34
C ARG A 14 28.50 8.16 41.92
N GLY A 15 28.92 8.44 40.67
CA GLY A 15 30.32 8.55 40.23
C GLY A 15 30.56 7.90 38.86
N THR A 16 30.48 8.62 37.74
CA THR A 16 31.59 9.30 37.00
C THR A 16 32.60 8.40 36.29
N GLY A 17 32.62 8.50 34.95
CA GLY A 17 33.72 8.11 34.03
C GLY A 17 33.93 6.60 33.88
N ALA A 18 34.41 6.05 32.78
CA ALA A 18 34.79 6.55 31.46
C ALA A 18 34.97 5.27 30.62
N GLU A 19 34.58 5.33 29.35
CA GLU A 19 35.25 4.69 28.21
C GLU A 19 35.40 3.16 28.19
N GLY A 20 34.72 2.53 27.24
CA GLY A 20 34.92 1.13 26.88
C GLY A 20 34.02 0.72 25.74
N MET A 21 34.44 1.03 24.52
CA MET A 21 33.85 0.63 23.24
C MET A 21 33.50 -0.87 23.22
N GLY A 22 32.21 -1.17 23.29
CA GLY A 22 31.62 -2.44 22.85
C GLY A 22 30.91 -2.19 21.53
N GLU A 23 31.68 -2.24 20.46
CA GLU A 23 31.29 -2.36 19.06
C GLU A 23 29.85 -2.82 18.80
N HIS A 24 29.05 -1.85 18.36
CA HIS A 24 27.71 -2.02 17.83
C HIS A 24 27.73 -2.94 16.60
N ALA A 25 27.48 -4.23 16.77
CA ALA A 25 26.98 -5.08 15.70
C ALA A 25 25.45 -4.94 15.59
N ILE A 26 24.97 -3.70 15.38
CA ILE A 26 23.65 -3.50 14.81
C ILE A 26 23.81 -3.92 13.36
N ARG A 27 23.44 -5.18 13.05
CA ARG A 27 23.12 -5.56 11.68
C ARG A 27 21.92 -4.72 11.28
N LEU A 28 22.21 -3.51 10.79
CA LEU A 28 21.35 -2.78 9.89
C LEU A 28 21.14 -3.75 8.73
N HIS A 29 20.04 -4.51 8.79
CA HIS A 29 19.42 -4.98 7.58
C HIS A 29 19.11 -3.71 6.81
N GLU A 30 19.98 -3.38 5.87
CA GLU A 30 19.68 -2.44 4.81
C GLU A 30 18.31 -2.87 4.27
N PRO A 31 17.26 -2.04 4.41
CA PRO A 31 16.06 -2.34 3.69
C PRO A 31 16.46 -2.28 2.21
N ILE A 32 16.31 -3.41 1.53
CA ILE A 32 16.49 -3.52 0.08
C ILE A 32 15.35 -2.70 -0.55
N HIS A 33 15.45 -1.37 -0.47
CA HIS A 33 14.74 -0.47 -1.34
C HIS A 33 15.51 -0.50 -2.66
N SER A 34 15.20 -1.50 -3.46
CA SER A 34 15.30 -1.33 -4.90
C SER A 34 13.98 -0.70 -5.33
N PRO A 35 13.86 0.63 -5.52
CA PRO A 35 12.88 1.16 -6.43
C PRO A 35 13.42 0.95 -7.84
N ASP A 36 13.75 -0.29 -8.20
CA ASP A 36 13.84 -0.66 -9.60
C ASP A 36 12.39 -0.80 -10.06
N THR A 37 11.72 0.34 -10.11
CA THR A 37 10.43 0.49 -10.77
C THR A 37 10.75 0.42 -12.25
N LEU A 38 11.09 -0.77 -12.73
CA LEU A 38 10.84 -1.15 -14.11
C LEU A 38 9.33 -1.04 -14.26
N ARG A 39 8.88 0.20 -14.49
CA ARG A 39 7.55 0.51 -14.99
C ARG A 39 7.52 -0.15 -16.35
N TYR A 40 7.15 -1.42 -16.36
CA TYR A 40 6.69 -2.06 -17.58
C TYR A 40 5.66 -1.10 -18.18
N PRO A 41 5.78 -0.74 -19.46
CA PRO A 41 4.78 0.11 -20.09
C PRO A 41 3.47 -0.65 -20.03
N VAL A 42 2.59 -0.23 -19.10
CA VAL A 42 1.23 -0.70 -19.03
C VAL A 42 0.41 0.27 -19.86
N GLU A 43 -0.21 -0.25 -20.91
CA GLU A 43 -1.11 0.54 -21.76
C GLU A 43 -2.52 0.52 -21.17
N PHE A 44 -3.17 1.68 -21.15
CA PHE A 44 -4.56 1.84 -20.75
C PHE A 44 -5.35 2.48 -21.91
N PRO A 45 -6.63 2.13 -22.12
CA PRO A 45 -7.42 1.16 -21.35
C PRO A 45 -6.93 -0.28 -21.55
N PHE A 46 -7.02 -1.09 -20.50
CA PHE A 46 -6.64 -2.50 -20.49
C PHE A 46 -7.87 -3.38 -20.33
N GLU A 47 -8.02 -4.37 -21.20
CA GLU A 47 -9.09 -5.35 -21.13
C GLU A 47 -8.51 -6.75 -20.93
N TRP A 48 -9.01 -7.46 -19.92
CA TRP A 48 -8.67 -8.83 -19.67
C TRP A 48 -9.83 -9.75 -20.02
N CYS A 49 -9.61 -10.56 -21.06
CA CYS A 49 -10.48 -11.64 -21.45
C CYS A 49 -9.77 -12.98 -21.22
N HIS A 50 -10.48 -13.97 -20.69
CA HIS A 50 -10.00 -15.34 -20.55
C HIS A 50 -10.92 -16.29 -21.33
N LYS A 51 -10.39 -16.99 -22.34
CA LYS A 51 -11.14 -17.91 -23.22
C LYS A 51 -12.42 -17.29 -23.84
N GLY A 52 -12.34 -16.02 -24.23
CA GLY A 52 -13.47 -15.27 -24.79
C GLY A 52 -14.47 -14.74 -23.76
N ILE A 53 -14.24 -14.97 -22.46
CA ILE A 53 -15.05 -14.43 -21.37
C ILE A 53 -14.40 -13.14 -20.88
N PHE A 54 -15.16 -12.04 -20.84
CA PHE A 54 -14.73 -10.78 -20.25
C PHE A 54 -14.55 -10.94 -18.74
N ILE A 55 -13.35 -10.65 -18.23
CA ILE A 55 -13.04 -10.74 -16.80
C ILE A 55 -13.06 -9.35 -16.16
N ALA A 56 -12.31 -8.41 -16.74
CA ALA A 56 -12.25 -7.05 -16.22
C ALA A 56 -11.73 -6.06 -17.27
N LYS A 57 -12.09 -4.79 -17.09
CA LYS A 57 -11.53 -3.64 -17.80
C LYS A 57 -10.94 -2.65 -16.80
N LEU A 58 -9.78 -2.12 -17.11
CA LEU A 58 -9.14 -1.04 -16.35
C LEU A 58 -8.97 0.17 -17.26
N GLU A 59 -9.41 1.33 -16.79
CA GLU A 59 -9.29 2.60 -17.50
C GLU A 59 -8.86 3.72 -16.55
N LYS A 60 -8.12 4.69 -17.07
CA LYS A 60 -7.80 5.91 -16.33
C LYS A 60 -9.03 6.82 -16.36
N LEU A 61 -9.37 7.39 -15.20
CA LEU A 61 -10.46 8.36 -15.10
C LEU A 61 -10.11 9.64 -15.87
N SER A 62 -11.13 10.26 -16.45
CA SER A 62 -11.01 11.58 -17.07
C SER A 62 -10.72 12.63 -16.00
N GLU A 63 -10.06 13.73 -16.41
CA GLU A 63 -9.77 14.87 -15.52
C GLU A 63 -11.05 15.44 -14.86
N GLU A 64 -12.17 15.43 -15.60
CA GLU A 64 -13.50 15.80 -15.12
C GLU A 64 -13.96 14.92 -13.95
N GLU A 65 -13.86 13.60 -14.09
CA GLU A 65 -14.26 12.65 -13.04
C GLU A 65 -13.32 12.73 -11.82
N LEU A 66 -12.03 13.00 -12.06
CA LEU A 66 -11.04 13.22 -11.00
C LEU A 66 -11.37 14.49 -10.20
N GLY A 67 -11.76 15.55 -10.88
CA GLY A 67 -12.24 16.80 -10.28
C GLY A 67 -13.47 16.57 -9.41
N GLU A 68 -14.48 15.88 -9.92
CA GLU A 68 -15.68 15.53 -9.15
C GLU A 68 -15.38 14.69 -7.91
N LEU A 69 -14.43 13.75 -8.01
CA LEU A 69 -13.97 12.95 -6.88
C LEU A 69 -13.30 13.82 -5.82
N ALA A 70 -12.43 14.74 -6.23
CA ALA A 70 -11.78 15.68 -5.32
C ALA A 70 -12.81 16.59 -4.60
N GLU A 71 -13.81 17.10 -5.33
CA GLU A 71 -14.87 17.94 -4.77
C GLU A 71 -15.75 17.18 -3.76
N LYS A 72 -16.12 15.92 -4.06
CA LYS A 72 -16.91 15.07 -3.14
C LYS A 72 -16.16 14.76 -1.83
N ASN A 73 -14.83 14.66 -1.88
CA ASN A 73 -13.98 14.45 -0.70
C ASN A 73 -13.77 15.73 0.13
N ASN A 74 -13.91 16.93 -0.45
CA ASN A 74 -13.61 18.19 0.25
C ASN A 74 -14.65 18.57 1.33
N GLY A 75 -15.85 17.97 1.30
CA GLY A 75 -16.93 18.22 2.27
C GLY A 75 -17.32 17.05 3.17
N THR A 76 -16.90 15.83 2.83
CA THR A 76 -17.32 14.59 3.50
C THR A 76 -16.09 13.83 3.96
N LYS A 77 -16.03 13.41 5.23
CA LYS A 77 -14.90 12.64 5.83
C LYS A 77 -14.68 11.23 5.23
N ASN A 78 -15.14 11.02 4.00
CA ASN A 78 -15.18 9.74 3.32
C ASN A 78 -14.05 9.74 2.29
N ASN A 79 -12.79 9.76 2.74
CA ASN A 79 -11.66 9.60 1.82
C ASN A 79 -11.90 8.35 0.98
N SER A 80 -11.94 8.54 -0.34
CA SER A 80 -12.14 7.43 -1.27
C SER A 80 -11.01 6.41 -1.08
N ILE A 81 -11.37 5.17 -0.73
CA ILE A 81 -10.40 4.09 -0.50
C ILE A 81 -10.21 3.26 -1.77
N CYS A 82 -8.97 2.84 -2.02
CA CYS A 82 -8.68 1.96 -3.14
C CYS A 82 -9.32 0.60 -2.91
N ALA A 83 -10.16 0.12 -3.83
CA ALA A 83 -10.87 -1.16 -3.66
C ALA A 83 -9.94 -2.39 -3.59
N LEU A 84 -8.70 -2.28 -4.07
CA LEU A 84 -7.73 -3.38 -4.07
C LEU A 84 -6.83 -3.44 -2.83
N CYS A 85 -6.31 -2.31 -2.35
CA CYS A 85 -5.40 -2.28 -1.19
C CYS A 85 -6.03 -1.71 0.09
N GLY A 86 -7.23 -1.12 0.02
CA GLY A 86 -7.92 -0.53 1.17
C GLY A 86 -7.31 0.76 1.68
N GLU A 87 -6.28 1.31 1.03
CA GLU A 87 -5.64 2.55 1.46
C GLU A 87 -6.38 3.78 0.92
N SER A 88 -6.41 4.82 1.74
CA SER A 88 -6.90 6.15 1.38
C SER A 88 -5.84 6.92 0.60
N LYS A 89 -5.97 6.96 -0.72
CA LYS A 89 -5.06 7.64 -1.64
C LYS A 89 -5.79 8.09 -2.90
N GLU A 90 -5.09 8.80 -3.78
CA GLU A 90 -5.64 9.25 -5.06
C GLU A 90 -6.05 8.04 -5.91
N LEU A 91 -7.33 8.02 -6.28
CA LEU A 91 -7.92 6.95 -7.09
C LEU A 91 -8.09 7.48 -8.51
N GLU A 92 -7.09 7.22 -9.35
CA GLU A 92 -7.05 7.70 -10.73
C GLU A 92 -7.58 6.68 -11.74
N TYR A 93 -7.87 5.45 -11.31
CA TYR A 93 -8.22 4.36 -12.21
C TYR A 93 -9.55 3.73 -11.81
N ARG A 94 -10.32 3.33 -12.82
CA ARG A 94 -11.56 2.58 -12.68
C ARG A 94 -11.33 1.15 -13.15
N LYS A 95 -11.66 0.19 -12.29
CA LYS A 95 -11.73 -1.24 -12.62
C LYS A 95 -13.19 -1.66 -12.75
N GLU A 96 -13.60 -2.10 -13.92
CA GLU A 96 -14.90 -2.70 -14.16
C GLU A 96 -14.79 -4.23 -14.18
N SER A 97 -15.72 -4.90 -13.50
CA SER A 97 -15.80 -6.36 -13.43
C SER A 97 -17.25 -6.77 -13.23
N GLY A 98 -17.82 -7.54 -14.17
CA GLY A 98 -19.20 -8.02 -14.04
C GLY A 98 -20.23 -6.91 -13.80
N ASN A 99 -20.13 -5.80 -14.53
CA ASN A 99 -20.98 -4.59 -14.42
C ASN A 99 -20.82 -3.79 -13.10
N VAL A 100 -19.81 -4.10 -12.29
CA VAL A 100 -19.47 -3.30 -11.10
C VAL A 100 -18.18 -2.55 -11.35
N SER A 101 -18.22 -1.22 -11.16
CA SER A 101 -17.05 -0.36 -11.26
C SER A 101 -16.50 -0.03 -9.87
N HIS A 102 -15.19 -0.20 -9.72
CA HIS A 102 -14.45 0.07 -8.49
C HIS A 102 -13.31 1.04 -8.77
N LEU A 103 -13.13 2.01 -7.87
CA LEU A 103 -12.02 2.96 -7.95
C LEU A 103 -10.77 2.37 -7.31
N ILE A 104 -9.64 2.49 -8.00
CA ILE A 104 -8.35 1.94 -7.59
C ILE A 104 -7.25 2.97 -7.84
N CYS A 105 -6.16 2.86 -7.07
CA CYS A 105 -4.98 3.68 -7.27
C CYS A 105 -4.12 3.20 -8.46
N GLU A 106 -3.20 4.06 -8.91
CA GLU A 106 -2.23 3.75 -9.98
C GLU A 106 -1.44 2.46 -9.70
N ASP A 107 -0.83 2.33 -8.52
CA ASP A 107 0.00 1.17 -8.19
C ASP A 107 -0.77 -0.15 -8.33
N CYS A 108 -2.00 -0.18 -7.83
CA CYS A 108 -2.85 -1.37 -7.92
C CYS A 108 -3.33 -1.63 -9.35
N ALA A 109 -3.56 -0.59 -10.15
CA ALA A 109 -3.91 -0.71 -11.56
C ALA A 109 -2.75 -1.37 -12.34
N VAL A 110 -1.53 -0.83 -12.20
CA VAL A 110 -0.32 -1.37 -12.85
C VAL A 110 -0.09 -2.83 -12.45
N ARG A 111 -0.12 -3.13 -11.14
CA ARG A 111 0.08 -4.49 -10.63
C ARG A 111 -1.00 -5.46 -11.11
N TYR A 112 -2.23 -4.99 -11.29
CA TYR A 112 -3.32 -5.79 -11.82
C TYR A 112 -3.04 -6.20 -13.27
N VAL A 113 -2.69 -5.22 -14.13
CA VAL A 113 -2.39 -5.49 -15.55
C VAL A 113 -1.20 -6.43 -15.69
N GLN A 114 -0.12 -6.20 -14.95
CA GLN A 114 1.05 -7.08 -14.96
C GLN A 114 0.70 -8.53 -14.61
N LYS A 115 -0.11 -8.74 -13.56
CA LYS A 115 -0.57 -10.08 -13.17
C LYS A 115 -1.48 -10.70 -14.22
N ALA A 116 -2.39 -9.92 -14.80
CA ALA A 116 -3.28 -10.39 -15.86
C ALA A 116 -2.50 -10.84 -17.11
N LEU A 117 -1.52 -10.04 -17.55
CA LEU A 117 -0.63 -10.39 -18.67
C LEU A 117 0.21 -11.65 -18.39
N ALA A 118 0.75 -11.77 -17.17
CA ALA A 118 1.49 -12.95 -16.76
C ALA A 118 0.61 -14.22 -16.75
N LEU A 119 -0.66 -14.10 -16.36
CA LEU A 119 -1.62 -15.21 -16.42
C LEU A 119 -1.95 -15.58 -17.87
N GLN A 120 -2.25 -14.61 -18.72
CA GLN A 120 -2.54 -14.86 -20.15
C GLN A 120 -1.37 -15.58 -20.86
N SER A 121 -0.14 -15.17 -20.55
CA SER A 121 1.08 -15.77 -21.13
C SER A 121 1.25 -17.24 -20.72
N ARG A 122 0.83 -17.62 -19.50
CA ARG A 122 0.92 -19.00 -18.99
C ARG A 122 -0.15 -19.92 -19.55
N GLU A 123 -1.23 -19.38 -20.09
CA GLU A 123 -2.34 -20.17 -20.66
C GLU A 123 -2.15 -20.46 -22.14
N THR A 124 -1.23 -19.73 -22.79
CA THR A 124 -0.93 -19.85 -24.23
C THR A 124 0.28 -20.76 -24.51
N GLY A 125 1.07 -21.11 -23.49
CA GLY A 125 2.23 -22.02 -23.60
C GLY A 125 1.94 -23.40 -23.03
#